data_AF-A0A0N5C6A4-F1
#
_entry.id   AF-A0A0N5C6A4-F1
#
_cell.length_a   1.000
_cell.length_b   1.000
_cell.length_c   1.000
_cell.angle_alpha   90.00
_cell.angle_beta   90.00
_cell.angle_gamma   90.00
#
_symmetry.space_group_name_H-M   'P 1'
#
loop_
_entity.id
_entity.type
_entity.pdbx_description
1 polymer ?
#
loop_
_entity_poly.entity_id
_entity_poly.type
_entity_poly.pdbx_seq_one_letter_code
_entity_poly.pdbx_strand_id
1 'polypeptide(L)'
;MNKVSNLSLEDEKNYLKKLDNSTTYTDGSLKYTEIIKITPLLVFIAGIVPPLAGSILSISIALLFHNDDISNYNWQCGRALLPSLSRIINLPLERAFWQILILMHVPLRFLEICVQTERYARFENVIKGKSKLHFLLIKVYTISGLIELVFI
;
A
#
# COMPACT_ATOMS: atom_id res chain seq x y z
N MET A 1 5.65 -46.80 33.32
CA MET A 1 6.53 -45.66 32.98
C MET A 1 7.58 -46.17 32.02
N ASN A 2 7.38 -46.00 30.71
CA ASN A 2 8.41 -46.32 29.73
C ASN A 2 8.12 -45.60 28.41
N LYS A 3 9.23 -45.16 27.78
CA LYS A 3 9.38 -44.55 26.45
C LYS A 3 9.22 -43.02 26.35
N VAL A 4 10.14 -42.31 27.02
CA VAL A 4 10.66 -41.01 26.56
C VAL A 4 12.02 -41.28 25.93
N SER A 5 12.02 -41.91 24.77
CA SER A 5 13.21 -42.07 23.92
C SER A 5 12.71 -42.30 22.51
N ASN A 6 13.21 -41.50 21.56
CA ASN A 6 12.87 -41.44 20.13
C ASN A 6 11.95 -40.29 19.70
N LEU A 7 12.19 -39.06 20.17
CA LEU A 7 11.92 -37.87 19.36
C LEU A 7 13.25 -37.15 19.11
N SER A 8 14.08 -37.79 18.29
CA SER A 8 15.26 -37.23 17.63
C SER A 8 14.88 -35.91 16.94
N LEU A 9 15.44 -34.78 17.36
CA LEU A 9 16.64 -34.18 16.78
C LEU A 9 16.52 -33.69 15.32
N GLU A 10 15.32 -33.60 14.74
CA GLU A 10 15.11 -32.99 13.40
C GLU A 10 13.91 -32.03 13.26
N ASP A 11 13.10 -31.81 14.29
CA ASP A 11 11.90 -30.95 14.21
C ASP A 11 12.00 -29.64 15.01
N GLU A 12 13.22 -29.09 15.16
CA GLU A 12 13.45 -27.74 15.67
C GLU A 12 13.11 -26.67 14.61
N LYS A 13 11.91 -26.77 14.03
CA LYS A 13 11.31 -25.65 13.31
C LYS A 13 10.83 -24.68 14.37
N ASN A 14 11.64 -23.66 14.69
CA ASN A 14 11.28 -22.49 15.51
C ASN A 14 9.84 -22.03 15.29
N TYR A 15 8.91 -22.57 16.08
CA TYR A 15 7.51 -22.20 16.06
C TYR A 15 7.31 -21.11 17.10
N LEU A 16 7.26 -19.86 16.63
CA LEU A 16 6.89 -18.71 17.45
C LEU A 16 5.57 -19.00 18.17
N LYS A 17 5.64 -19.21 19.47
CA LYS A 17 4.47 -19.49 20.30
C LYS A 17 3.97 -18.17 20.86
N LYS A 18 2.74 -17.79 20.49
CA LYS A 18 2.07 -16.60 21.03
C LYS A 18 1.84 -16.81 22.54
N LEU A 19 2.46 -15.96 23.36
CA LEU A 19 2.36 -16.07 24.81
C LEU A 19 1.21 -15.18 25.28
N ASP A 20 0.05 -15.80 25.51
CA ASP A 20 -1.16 -15.18 26.04
C ASP A 20 -1.68 -13.99 25.21
N ASN A 21 -2.76 -13.33 25.65
CA ASN A 21 -3.49 -12.27 24.98
C ASN A 21 -2.67 -10.96 24.77
N SER A 22 -1.35 -10.99 24.95
CA SER A 22 -0.43 -9.87 24.76
C SER A 22 0.37 -9.98 23.44
N THR A 23 0.98 -8.86 23.02
CA THR A 23 1.81 -8.70 21.80
C THR A 23 3.16 -9.40 21.87
N THR A 24 3.30 -10.42 22.70
CA THR A 24 4.58 -11.07 23.04
C THR A 24 4.64 -12.49 22.50
N TYR A 25 5.70 -12.78 21.73
CA TYR A 25 6.00 -14.08 21.16
C TYR A 25 7.27 -14.63 21.80
N THR A 26 7.37 -15.95 21.92
CA THR A 26 8.58 -16.61 22.39
C THR A 26 8.97 -17.73 21.44
N ASP A 27 10.26 -17.83 21.18
CA ASP A 27 10.89 -18.93 20.45
C ASP A 27 11.60 -19.90 21.40
N GLY A 28 11.17 -19.96 22.66
CA GLY A 28 11.78 -20.78 23.71
C GLY A 28 13.04 -20.18 24.34
N SER A 29 13.83 -19.40 23.60
CA SER A 29 15.05 -18.71 24.09
C SER A 29 14.90 -17.19 24.21
N LEU A 30 14.28 -16.56 23.21
CA LEU A 30 14.15 -15.10 23.13
C LEU A 30 12.69 -14.67 23.12
N LYS A 31 12.39 -13.54 23.80
CA LYS A 31 11.08 -12.90 23.81
C LYS A 31 11.06 -11.79 22.76
N TYR A 32 10.09 -11.85 21.86
CA TYR A 32 9.84 -10.84 20.85
C TYR A 32 8.56 -10.09 21.19
N THR A 33 8.59 -8.76 21.15
CA THR A 33 7.39 -7.94 21.31
C THR A 33 7.03 -7.34 19.96
N GLU A 34 5.85 -7.66 19.43
CA GLU A 34 5.32 -6.98 18.25
C GLU A 34 4.97 -5.53 18.62
N ILE A 35 5.76 -4.59 18.09
CA ILE A 35 5.58 -3.16 18.33
C ILE A 35 4.43 -2.61 17.48
N ILE A 36 4.28 -3.10 16.24
CA ILE A 36 3.26 -2.62 15.29
C ILE A 36 2.59 -3.82 14.62
N LYS A 37 1.27 -3.94 14.82
CA LYS A 37 0.46 -4.90 14.08
C LYS A 37 0.04 -4.30 12.75
N ILE A 38 0.87 -4.50 11.73
CA ILE A 38 0.58 -4.04 10.37
C ILE A 38 -0.58 -4.88 9.82
N THR A 39 -1.78 -4.29 9.83
CA THR A 39 -2.96 -4.91 9.23
C THR A 39 -2.95 -4.63 7.73
N PRO A 40 -3.26 -5.59 6.85
CA PRO A 40 -3.26 -5.36 5.39
C PRO A 40 -4.16 -4.20 4.96
N LEU A 41 -5.29 -4.01 5.65
CA LEU A 41 -6.19 -2.86 5.44
C LEU A 41 -5.51 -1.52 5.77
N LEU A 42 -4.65 -1.47 6.80
CA LEU A 42 -3.90 -0.27 7.14
C LEU A 42 -2.92 0.08 6.03
N VAL A 43 -2.20 -0.92 5.48
CA VAL A 43 -1.25 -0.71 4.37
C VAL A 43 -1.98 -0.23 3.12
N PHE A 44 -3.13 -0.82 2.80
CA PHE A 44 -3.99 -0.40 1.71
C PHE A 44 -4.47 1.05 1.84
N ILE A 45 -4.97 1.44 3.02
CA ILE A 45 -5.39 2.82 3.28
C ILE A 45 -4.19 3.77 3.19
N ALA A 46 -3.06 3.39 3.77
CA ALA A 46 -1.84 4.20 3.74
C ALA A 46 -1.32 4.38 2.31
N GLY A 47 -1.49 3.40 1.42
CA GLY A 47 -1.19 3.55 -0.01
C GLY A 47 -2.16 4.50 -0.71
N ILE A 48 -3.47 4.38 -0.52
CA ILE A 48 -4.44 5.16 -1.30
C ILE A 48 -4.61 6.61 -0.81
N VAL A 49 -4.43 6.86 0.49
CA VAL A 49 -4.70 8.18 1.08
C VAL A 49 -3.78 9.28 0.55
N PRO A 50 -2.45 9.12 0.44
CA PRO A 50 -1.55 10.17 -0.04
C PRO A 50 -1.89 10.72 -1.45
N PRO A 51 -2.07 9.91 -2.52
CA PRO A 51 -2.42 10.45 -3.83
C PRO A 51 -3.81 11.10 -3.85
N LEU A 52 -4.77 10.56 -3.09
CA LEU A 52 -6.11 11.12 -2.99
C LEU A 52 -6.10 12.47 -2.25
N ALA A 53 -5.41 12.54 -1.11
CA ALA A 53 -5.21 13.77 -0.36
C ALA A 53 -4.44 14.81 -1.19
N GLY A 54 -3.40 14.40 -1.91
CA GLY A 54 -2.64 15.28 -2.80
C GLY A 54 -3.50 15.87 -3.90
N SER A 55 -4.34 15.06 -4.53
CA SER A 55 -5.28 15.53 -5.55
C SER A 55 -6.23 16.57 -5.00
N ILE A 56 -6.88 16.28 -3.86
CA ILE A 56 -7.84 17.18 -3.23
C ILE A 56 -7.18 18.48 -2.78
N LEU A 57 -6.01 18.39 -2.14
CA LEU A 57 -5.29 19.56 -1.65
C LEU A 57 -4.82 20.45 -2.81
N SER A 58 -4.18 19.87 -3.82
CA SER A 58 -3.71 20.61 -4.99
C SER A 58 -4.87 21.29 -5.71
N ILE A 59 -6.00 20.62 -5.92
CA ILE A 59 -7.20 21.21 -6.54
C ILE A 59 -7.80 22.31 -5.66
N SER A 60 -7.87 22.10 -4.35
CA SER A 60 -8.49 23.06 -3.43
C SER A 60 -7.66 24.35 -3.34
N ILE A 61 -6.34 24.23 -3.21
CA ILE A 61 -5.41 25.37 -3.16
C ILE A 61 -5.45 26.13 -4.49
N ALA A 62 -5.38 25.39 -5.60
CA ALA A 62 -5.51 25.92 -6.95
C ALA A 62 -6.76 26.79 -7.14
N LEU A 63 -7.92 26.28 -6.73
CA LEU A 63 -9.19 26.99 -6.87
C LEU A 63 -9.28 28.24 -5.97
N LEU A 64 -8.63 28.23 -4.81
CA LEU A 64 -8.68 29.32 -3.82
C LEU A 64 -7.68 30.45 -4.11
N PHE A 65 -6.46 30.11 -4.55
CA PHE A 65 -5.36 31.08 -4.66
C PHE A 65 -4.95 31.40 -6.10
N HIS A 66 -5.16 30.49 -7.05
CA HIS A 66 -4.63 30.61 -8.42
C HIS A 66 -5.73 30.48 -9.49
N ASN A 67 -6.98 30.84 -9.17
CA ASN A 67 -8.14 30.62 -10.03
C ASN A 67 -7.95 31.17 -11.46
N ASP A 68 -7.47 32.42 -11.58
CA ASP A 68 -7.28 33.08 -12.88
C ASP A 68 -6.16 32.45 -13.74
N ASP A 69 -5.12 31.89 -13.10
CA ASP A 69 -4.02 31.23 -13.82
C ASP A 69 -4.42 29.84 -14.35
N ILE A 70 -5.40 29.22 -13.68
CA ILE A 70 -5.84 27.86 -13.96
C ILE A 70 -7.06 27.85 -14.89
N SER A 71 -7.99 28.77 -14.70
CA SER A 71 -9.15 29.01 -15.57
C SER A 71 -9.02 30.39 -16.19
N ASN A 72 -9.02 30.48 -17.52
CA ASN A 72 -8.83 31.69 -18.36
C ASN A 72 -7.44 31.85 -18.99
N TYR A 73 -6.98 30.80 -19.69
CA TYR A 73 -5.72 30.83 -20.43
C TYR A 73 -5.91 30.65 -21.92
N ASN A 74 -4.91 31.11 -22.69
CA ASN A 74 -4.89 30.88 -24.13
C ASN A 74 -4.43 29.45 -24.43
N TRP A 75 -5.31 28.69 -25.08
CA TRP A 75 -5.04 27.40 -25.70
C TRP A 75 -4.95 27.57 -27.22
N GLN A 76 -4.48 26.54 -27.92
CA GLN A 76 -4.33 26.56 -29.38
C GLN A 76 -5.62 26.91 -30.14
N CYS A 77 -6.79 26.62 -29.55
CA CYS A 77 -8.11 26.86 -30.16
C CYS A 77 -8.86 28.06 -29.55
N GLY A 78 -8.21 28.90 -28.72
CA GLY A 78 -8.83 30.04 -28.05
C GLY A 78 -8.69 30.02 -26.53
N ARG A 79 -9.49 30.83 -25.83
CA ARG A 79 -9.47 30.87 -24.36
C ARG A 79 -10.15 29.64 -23.75
N ALA A 80 -9.43 28.95 -22.87
CA ALA A 80 -9.95 27.86 -22.07
C ALA A 80 -10.32 28.38 -20.67
N LEU A 81 -11.58 28.17 -20.31
CA LEU A 81 -12.16 28.57 -19.02
C LEU A 81 -12.15 27.43 -18.01
N LEU A 82 -11.77 26.22 -18.43
CA LEU A 82 -11.79 25.03 -17.59
C LEU A 82 -10.39 24.75 -17.02
N PRO A 83 -10.30 24.45 -15.71
CA PRO A 83 -9.07 24.03 -15.09
C PRO A 83 -8.64 22.67 -15.64
N SER A 84 -7.34 22.47 -15.86
CA SER A 84 -6.75 21.17 -16.21
C SER A 84 -5.83 20.68 -15.11
N LEU A 85 -5.87 19.38 -14.79
CA LEU A 85 -5.08 18.79 -13.71
C LEU A 85 -3.57 18.95 -13.96
N SER A 86 -3.13 18.77 -15.21
CA SER A 86 -1.74 18.99 -15.62
C SER A 86 -1.26 20.41 -15.32
N ARG A 87 -2.11 21.42 -15.44
CA ARG A 87 -1.77 22.81 -15.13
C ARG A 87 -1.72 23.07 -13.63
N ILE A 88 -2.68 22.50 -12.87
CA ILE A 88 -2.73 22.60 -11.41
C ILE A 88 -1.43 22.07 -10.80
N ILE A 89 -1.00 20.87 -11.19
CA ILE A 89 0.26 20.27 -10.68
C ILE A 89 1.53 20.94 -11.23
N ASN A 90 1.38 21.88 -12.18
CA ASN A 90 2.50 22.62 -12.74
C ASN A 90 2.80 23.91 -11.96
N LEU A 91 1.87 24.37 -11.13
CA LEU A 91 2.10 25.51 -10.23
C LEU A 91 3.08 25.11 -9.12
N PRO A 92 3.98 26.02 -8.69
CA PRO A 92 5.12 25.66 -7.85
C PRO A 92 4.72 25.11 -6.47
N LEU A 93 3.66 25.66 -5.86
CA LEU A 93 3.23 25.26 -4.52
C LEU A 93 2.44 23.95 -4.55
N GLU A 94 1.47 23.84 -5.46
CA GLU A 94 0.66 22.65 -5.70
C GLU A 94 1.52 21.47 -6.15
N ARG A 95 2.57 21.74 -6.96
CA ARG A 95 3.57 20.75 -7.36
C ARG A 95 4.34 20.22 -6.16
N ALA A 96 4.78 21.07 -5.25
CA ALA A 96 5.55 20.62 -4.08
C ALA A 96 4.71 19.68 -3.20
N PHE A 97 3.46 20.04 -2.90
CA PHE A 97 2.54 19.17 -2.16
C PHE A 97 2.27 17.86 -2.90
N TRP A 98 2.02 17.94 -4.21
CA TRP A 98 1.81 16.76 -5.05
C TRP A 98 3.01 15.81 -5.01
N GLN A 99 4.22 16.32 -5.24
CA GLN A 99 5.45 15.53 -5.27
C GLN A 99 5.75 14.87 -3.92
N ILE A 100 5.56 15.58 -2.80
CA ILE A 100 5.80 15.01 -1.47
C ILE A 100 4.83 13.86 -1.18
N LEU A 101 3.54 14.03 -1.52
CA LEU A 101 2.52 13.01 -1.26
C LEU A 101 2.66 11.80 -2.19
N ILE A 102 3.03 12.01 -3.46
CA ILE A 102 3.37 10.90 -4.37
C ILE A 102 4.65 10.20 -3.91
N LEU A 103 5.66 10.93 -3.43
CA LEU A 103 6.88 10.32 -2.90
C LEU A 103 6.59 9.45 -1.66
N MET A 104 5.64 9.83 -0.81
CA MET A 104 5.18 8.98 0.30
C MET A 104 4.38 7.76 -0.19
N HIS A 105 3.61 7.91 -1.28
CA HIS A 105 2.81 6.82 -1.87
C HIS A 105 3.67 5.69 -2.42
N VAL A 106 4.74 6.00 -3.16
CA VAL A 106 5.59 4.99 -3.85
C VAL A 106 6.05 3.84 -2.93
N PRO A 107 6.73 4.08 -1.79
CA PRO A 107 7.17 3.00 -0.91
C PRO A 107 5.98 2.26 -0.25
N LEU A 108 4.88 2.97 0.05
CA LEU A 108 3.69 2.36 0.64
C LEU A 108 3.00 1.42 -0.36
N ARG A 109 2.93 1.83 -1.63
CA ARG A 109 2.39 1.04 -2.73
C ARG A 109 3.21 -0.22 -2.98
N PHE A 110 4.54 -0.12 -2.91
CA PHE A 110 5.41 -1.28 -2.98
C PHE A 110 5.16 -2.26 -1.81
N LEU A 111 5.08 -1.75 -0.57
CA LEU A 111 4.75 -2.58 0.60
C LEU A 111 3.38 -3.25 0.50
N GLU A 112 2.38 -2.53 0.00
CA GLU A 112 1.03 -3.05 -0.23
C GLU A 112 1.04 -4.26 -1.17
N ILE A 113 1.76 -4.16 -2.30
CA ILE A 113 1.90 -5.26 -3.26
C ILE A 113 2.55 -6.47 -2.59
N CYS A 114 3.65 -6.28 -1.85
CA CYS A 114 4.34 -7.36 -1.14
C CYS A 114 3.45 -8.05 -0.10
N VAL A 115 2.77 -7.28 0.75
CA VAL A 115 1.85 -7.81 1.77
C VAL A 115 0.69 -8.56 1.14
N GLN A 116 0.16 -8.05 0.03
CA GLN A 116 -0.96 -8.68 -0.68
C GLN A 116 -0.53 -9.99 -1.36
N THR A 117 0.67 -10.06 -1.93
CA THR A 117 1.21 -11.31 -2.51
C THR A 117 1.40 -12.42 -1.48
N GLU A 118 1.94 -12.08 -0.30
CA GLU A 118 2.10 -13.02 0.82
C GLU A 118 0.74 -13.50 1.34
N ARG A 119 -0.22 -12.59 1.47
CA ARG A 119 -1.58 -12.92 1.89
C ARG A 119 -2.27 -13.86 0.90
N TYR A 120 -2.08 -13.62 -0.40
CA TYR A 120 -2.63 -14.49 -1.43
C TYR A 120 -2.10 -15.92 -1.30
N ALA A 121 -0.78 -16.09 -1.16
CA ALA A 121 -0.16 -17.40 -0.99
C ALA A 121 -0.72 -18.13 0.24
N ARG A 122 -0.92 -17.41 1.36
CA ARG A 122 -1.52 -17.97 2.57
C ARG A 122 -2.99 -18.37 2.36
N PHE A 123 -3.77 -17.55 1.67
CA PHE A 123 -5.18 -17.83 1.42
C PHE A 123 -5.39 -19.03 0.50
N GLU A 124 -4.54 -19.20 -0.53
CA GLU A 124 -4.55 -20.35 -1.43
C GLU A 124 -4.32 -21.67 -0.67
N ASN A 125 -3.41 -21.67 0.30
CA ASN A 125 -3.12 -22.83 1.14
C ASN A 125 -4.30 -23.23 2.04
N VAL A 126 -5.09 -22.27 2.53
CA VAL A 126 -6.21 -22.51 3.46
C VAL A 126 -7.45 -23.05 2.74
N ILE A 127 -7.80 -22.48 1.59
CA ILE A 127 -9.11 -22.74 0.96
C ILE A 127 -9.10 -23.94 0.01
N LYS A 128 -7.96 -24.62 -0.25
CA LYS A 128 -7.86 -25.81 -1.15
C LYS A 128 -8.68 -25.66 -2.43
N GLY A 129 -8.79 -24.44 -2.95
CA GLY A 129 -9.89 -24.04 -3.83
C GLY A 129 -9.45 -22.93 -4.76
N LYS A 130 -8.94 -23.34 -5.92
CA LYS A 130 -8.49 -22.48 -7.03
C LYS A 130 -9.69 -21.77 -7.67
N SER A 131 -10.26 -20.77 -7.02
CA SER A 131 -11.17 -19.88 -7.72
C SER A 131 -10.38 -19.14 -8.80
N LYS A 132 -10.58 -19.53 -10.06
CA LYS A 132 -9.91 -18.91 -11.22
C LYS A 132 -10.13 -17.39 -11.26
N LEU A 133 -11.31 -16.93 -10.84
CA LEU A 133 -11.64 -15.51 -10.73
C LEU A 133 -10.79 -14.82 -9.67
N HIS A 134 -10.64 -15.42 -8.49
CA HIS A 134 -9.82 -14.84 -7.43
C HIS A 134 -8.34 -14.74 -7.83
N PHE A 135 -7.80 -15.77 -8.48
CA PHE A 135 -6.46 -15.75 -9.05
C PHE A 135 -6.30 -14.63 -10.09
N LEU A 136 -7.26 -14.51 -11.01
CA LEU A 136 -7.25 -13.48 -12.05
C LEU A 136 -7.28 -12.08 -11.43
N LEU A 137 -8.20 -11.81 -10.50
CA LEU A 137 -8.32 -10.52 -9.83
C LEU A 137 -7.02 -10.11 -9.13
N ILE A 138 -6.34 -11.05 -8.49
CA ILE A 138 -5.07 -10.77 -7.80
C ILE A 138 -3.94 -10.52 -8.79
N LYS A 139 -3.84 -11.30 -9.88
CA LYS A 139 -2.86 -11.03 -10.92
C LYS A 139 -3.09 -9.68 -11.58
N VAL A 140 -4.33 -9.33 -11.92
CA VAL A 140 -4.69 -8.02 -12.46
C VAL A 140 -4.33 -6.92 -11.47
N TYR A 141 -4.65 -7.08 -10.19
CA TYR A 141 -4.32 -6.10 -9.16
C TYR A 141 -2.80 -5.92 -8.98
N THR A 142 -2.03 -7.01 -8.90
CA THR A 142 -0.56 -6.95 -8.80
C THR A 142 0.06 -6.29 -10.03
N ILE A 143 -0.38 -6.66 -11.23
CA ILE A 143 0.11 -6.06 -12.48
C ILE A 143 -0.26 -4.57 -12.53
N SER A 144 -1.50 -4.21 -12.17
CA SER A 144 -1.94 -2.82 -12.10
C SER A 144 -1.10 -1.99 -11.12
N GLY A 145 -0.79 -2.54 -9.94
CA GLY A 145 0.05 -1.86 -8.94
C GLY A 145 1.50 -1.69 -9.42
N LEU A 146 2.06 -2.66 -10.14
CA LEU A 146 3.39 -2.55 -10.74
C LEU A 146 3.43 -1.52 -11.86
N ILE A 147 2.39 -1.49 -12.71
CA ILE A 147 2.23 -0.47 -13.76
C ILE A 147 2.16 0.91 -13.10
N GLU A 148 1.32 1.09 -12.08
CA GLU A 148 1.20 2.34 -11.35
C GLU A 148 2.55 2.83 -10.80
N LEU A 149 3.36 1.95 -10.22
CA LEU A 149 4.71 2.29 -9.73
C LEU A 149 5.69 2.73 -10.83
N VAL A 150 5.50 2.27 -12.07
CA VAL A 150 6.36 2.64 -13.22
C VAL A 150 5.94 3.98 -13.83
N PHE A 151 4.64 4.30 -13.79
CA PHE A 151 4.07 5.49 -14.44
C PHE A 151 3.88 6.70 -13.52
N ILE A 152 4.13 6.56 -12.22
CA ILE A 152 4.18 7.66 -11.25
C ILE A 152 5.50 8.43 -11.34
#